data_AF-A0A4S4M4L7-F1
#
_entry.id   AF-A0A4S4M4L7-F1
#
_cell.length_a   1.000
_cell.length_b   1.000
_cell.length_c   1.000
_cell.angle_alpha   90.00
_cell.angle_beta   90.00
_cell.angle_gamma   90.00
#
_symmetry.space_group_name_H-M   'P 1'
#
loop_
_entity.id
_entity.type
_entity.pdbx_description
1 polymer ?
#
loop_
_entity_poly.entity_id
_entity_poly.type
_entity_poly.pdbx_seq_one_letter_code
_entity_poly.pdbx_strand_id
1 'polypeptide(L)'
;MQLQPYLRFLTLASILTLVAASSGDRSNDFQRCVSRCQLENCTSRSEITQTSLLDSLTHWTCIDQCKYKCMHTITDFAIEIGVFIQQYYGKWPFWRFLGMQEPASVIFSLMNLLLHIWGRGEVEKDIQDDHPMKKFYVTWSYVSCNAWLWSAVFHTRDTPLTEKLDYFSAAMTILYSLYFSVIRLFHLYPVNSRNRHLTSPIFNANRRRIMYYLWSILCILVYIGHVSYLVLLPRFDYTYNIIFNLALGLTHNILWLAFALPSSLSVFRRFAYQAKSYRPVYATNAAVAVLLTTAATCLELF
;
A
#
# COMPACT_ATOMS: atom_id res chain seq x y z
N MET A 1 43.51 7.37 31.90
CA MET A 1 43.03 6.59 30.74
C MET A 1 41.55 6.32 30.94
N GLN A 2 40.68 7.28 30.60
CA GLN A 2 40.05 7.42 29.27
C GLN A 2 39.15 6.24 28.91
N LEU A 3 37.84 6.41 29.11
CA LEU A 3 36.88 6.28 28.01
C LEU A 3 35.67 7.18 28.30
N GLN A 4 35.55 8.23 27.50
CA GLN A 4 34.45 9.20 27.49
C GLN A 4 33.16 8.61 26.89
N PRO A 5 32.00 9.20 27.19
CA PRO A 5 30.70 8.81 26.64
C PRO A 5 30.48 9.47 25.26
N TYR A 6 30.39 8.65 24.22
CA TYR A 6 29.83 9.01 22.91
C TYR A 6 28.77 7.94 22.63
N LEU A 7 27.47 8.26 22.62
CA LEU A 7 26.85 8.77 21.41
C LEU A 7 25.59 9.59 21.77
N ARG A 8 25.77 10.90 21.93
CA ARG A 8 24.75 11.86 21.53
C ARG A 8 24.72 11.86 20.02
N PHE A 9 23.64 11.40 19.39
CA PHE A 9 23.07 11.96 18.16
C PHE A 9 21.84 11.13 17.78
N LEU A 10 20.67 11.58 18.23
CA LEU A 10 19.40 11.41 17.54
C LEU A 10 18.46 12.50 18.10
N THR A 11 18.93 13.75 18.02
CA THR A 11 17.99 14.86 17.88
C THR A 11 17.37 14.69 16.50
N LEU A 12 16.21 14.03 16.46
CA LEU A 12 15.30 14.13 15.33
C LEU A 12 15.02 15.62 15.20
N ALA A 13 15.66 16.28 14.25
CA ALA A 13 15.23 17.58 13.81
C ALA A 13 13.84 17.35 13.22
N SER A 14 12.81 17.60 14.03
CA SER A 14 11.45 17.77 13.57
C SER A 14 11.49 18.96 12.63
N ILE A 15 11.79 18.72 11.36
CA ILE A 15 11.47 19.66 10.32
C ILE A 15 9.95 19.74 10.39
N LEU A 16 9.46 20.80 11.04
CA LEU A 16 8.10 21.25 10.90
C LEU A 16 7.94 21.59 9.42
N THR A 17 7.69 20.57 8.60
CA THR A 17 7.20 20.75 7.26
C THR A 17 5.86 21.43 7.45
N LEU A 18 5.80 22.72 7.14
CA LEU A 18 4.54 23.40 6.98
C LEU A 18 3.85 22.67 5.82
N VAL A 19 2.92 21.77 6.17
CA VAL A 19 2.10 21.06 5.19
C VAL A 19 1.19 22.12 4.57
N ALA A 20 1.65 22.67 3.46
CA ALA A 20 0.88 23.56 2.65
C ALA A 20 -0.22 22.74 1.96
N ALA A 21 -1.45 23.24 1.98
CA ALA A 21 -2.47 22.75 1.06
C ALA A 21 -1.98 22.92 -0.39
N SER A 22 -2.58 22.15 -1.30
CA SER A 22 -2.25 22.20 -2.73
C SER A 22 -2.28 23.64 -3.24
N SER A 23 -1.48 23.96 -4.25
CA SER A 23 -1.44 25.31 -4.83
C SER A 23 -2.82 25.77 -5.33
N GLY A 24 -3.62 24.86 -5.89
CA GLY A 24 -5.00 25.12 -6.30
C GLY A 24 -5.92 25.45 -5.12
N ASP A 25 -5.81 24.74 -3.99
CA ASP A 25 -6.61 24.98 -2.79
C ASP A 25 -6.33 26.35 -2.15
N ARG A 26 -5.10 26.83 -2.31
CA ARG A 26 -4.65 28.15 -1.83
C ARG A 26 -4.97 29.28 -2.81
N SER A 27 -5.42 28.98 -4.03
CA SER A 27 -5.74 29.99 -5.04
C SER A 27 -6.99 30.78 -4.64
N ASN A 28 -6.88 32.10 -4.67
CA ASN A 28 -8.02 33.00 -4.46
C ASN A 28 -9.13 32.77 -5.49
N ASP A 29 -8.78 32.45 -6.73
CA ASP A 29 -9.75 32.23 -7.81
C ASP A 29 -10.59 30.98 -7.53
N PHE A 30 -9.92 29.91 -7.09
CA PHE A 30 -10.59 28.67 -6.71
C PHE A 30 -11.50 28.86 -5.51
N GLN A 31 -11.00 29.47 -4.42
CA GLN A 31 -11.78 29.70 -3.22
C GLN A 31 -13.01 30.59 -3.49
N ARG A 32 -12.86 31.65 -4.30
CA ARG A 32 -13.97 32.54 -4.70
C ARG A 32 -14.98 31.82 -5.57
N CYS A 33 -14.53 31.05 -6.55
CA CYS A 33 -15.42 30.26 -7.40
C CYS A 33 -16.26 29.28 -6.57
N VAL A 34 -15.62 28.52 -5.69
CA VAL A 34 -16.32 27.53 -4.84
C VAL A 34 -17.32 28.23 -3.92
N SER A 35 -16.92 29.32 -3.25
CA SER A 35 -17.79 30.08 -2.36
C SER A 35 -19.02 30.63 -3.08
N ARG A 36 -18.82 31.19 -4.29
CA ARG A 36 -19.92 31.69 -5.12
C ARG A 36 -20.86 30.57 -5.57
N CYS A 37 -20.31 29.48 -6.09
CA CYS A 37 -21.09 28.32 -6.51
C CYS A 37 -21.92 27.75 -5.36
N GLN A 38 -21.35 27.67 -4.16
CA GLN A 38 -22.05 27.17 -2.97
C GLN A 38 -23.25 28.06 -2.60
N LEU A 39 -23.07 29.39 -2.61
CA LEU A 39 -24.14 30.34 -2.31
C LEU A 39 -25.27 30.29 -3.34
N GLU A 40 -24.93 30.12 -4.62
CA GLU A 40 -25.90 30.12 -5.72
C GLU A 40 -26.63 28.78 -5.86
N ASN A 41 -25.94 27.64 -5.64
CA ASN A 41 -26.46 26.32 -6.01
C ASN A 41 -26.68 25.34 -4.85
N CYS A 42 -26.14 25.59 -3.65
CA CYS A 42 -26.26 24.65 -2.52
C CYS A 42 -27.32 25.08 -1.50
N THR A 43 -28.48 25.52 -2.00
CA THR A 43 -29.68 25.73 -1.18
C THR A 43 -30.53 24.45 -1.16
N SER A 44 -31.32 24.25 -0.10
CA SER A 44 -32.10 23.00 0.11
C SER A 44 -33.03 22.61 -1.04
N ARG A 45 -33.47 23.58 -1.87
CA ARG A 45 -34.33 23.33 -3.04
C ARG A 45 -33.56 22.92 -4.30
N SER A 46 -32.31 23.37 -4.44
CA SER A 46 -31.44 23.07 -5.58
C SER A 46 -30.69 21.75 -5.42
N GLU A 47 -30.42 21.29 -4.19
CA GLU A 47 -29.80 19.98 -3.94
C GLU A 47 -30.67 18.79 -4.43
N ILE A 48 -31.99 18.90 -4.28
CA ILE A 48 -32.93 17.84 -4.69
C ILE A 48 -33.07 17.74 -6.22
N THR A 49 -32.84 18.84 -6.95
CA THR A 49 -33.05 18.91 -8.40
C THR A 49 -31.80 18.63 -9.23
N GLN A 50 -30.61 18.66 -8.63
CA GLN A 50 -29.33 18.50 -9.33
C GLN A 50 -28.60 17.18 -9.05
N THR A 51 -29.09 16.35 -8.13
CA THR A 51 -28.42 15.10 -7.74
C THR A 51 -28.85 13.94 -8.64
N SER A 52 -27.94 13.44 -9.48
CA SER A 52 -28.19 12.21 -10.22
C SER A 52 -28.20 10.99 -9.28
N LEU A 53 -28.84 9.88 -9.69
CA LEU A 53 -28.82 8.62 -8.94
C LEU A 53 -27.38 8.19 -8.61
N LEU A 54 -26.46 8.43 -9.54
CA LEU A 54 -25.07 8.07 -9.41
C LEU A 54 -24.34 8.95 -8.40
N ASP A 55 -24.63 10.25 -8.38
CA ASP A 55 -24.11 11.17 -7.36
C ASP A 55 -24.60 10.78 -5.96
N SER A 56 -25.86 10.34 -5.84
CA SER A 56 -26.41 9.83 -4.58
C SER A 56 -25.70 8.54 -4.14
N LEU A 57 -25.53 7.58 -5.06
CA LEU A 57 -24.87 6.31 -4.79
C LEU A 57 -23.39 6.48 -4.37
N THR A 58 -22.71 7.45 -4.96
CA THR A 58 -21.29 7.74 -4.68
C THR A 58 -21.11 8.91 -3.70
N HIS A 59 -22.18 9.34 -3.03
CA HIS A 59 -22.19 10.37 -1.99
C HIS A 59 -21.51 11.69 -2.40
N TRP A 60 -21.75 12.18 -3.61
CA TRP A 60 -21.35 13.52 -4.03
C TRP A 60 -22.28 14.57 -3.46
N THR A 61 -21.73 15.47 -2.66
CA THR A 61 -22.48 16.59 -2.11
C THR A 61 -22.51 17.77 -3.10
N CYS A 62 -23.42 18.72 -2.90
CA CYS A 62 -23.44 19.94 -3.73
C CYS A 62 -22.11 20.70 -3.66
N ILE A 63 -21.49 20.76 -2.48
CA ILE A 63 -20.17 21.42 -2.33
C ILE A 63 -19.08 20.68 -3.12
N ASP A 64 -19.13 19.35 -3.22
CA ASP A 64 -18.19 18.59 -4.04
C ASP A 64 -18.39 18.84 -5.54
N GLN A 65 -19.64 19.02 -5.98
CA GLN A 65 -19.94 19.44 -7.36
C GLN A 65 -19.38 20.83 -7.66
N CYS A 66 -19.51 21.77 -6.72
CA CYS A 66 -18.94 23.10 -6.86
C CYS A 66 -17.40 23.08 -6.94
N LYS A 67 -16.75 22.31 -6.07
CA LYS A 67 -15.29 22.08 -6.13
C LYS A 67 -14.87 21.52 -7.47
N TYR A 68 -15.54 20.46 -7.93
CA TYR A 68 -15.26 19.82 -9.21
C TYR A 68 -15.41 20.79 -10.38
N LYS A 69 -16.53 21.52 -10.46
CA LYS A 69 -16.80 22.49 -11.52
C LYS A 69 -15.75 23.60 -11.55
N CYS A 70 -15.47 24.21 -10.40
CA CYS A 70 -14.49 25.29 -10.30
C CYS A 70 -13.08 24.85 -10.65
N MET A 71 -12.68 23.65 -10.21
CA MET A 71 -11.39 23.04 -10.55
C MET A 71 -11.25 22.91 -12.07
N HIS A 72 -12.26 22.36 -12.76
CA HIS A 72 -12.24 22.20 -14.21
C HIS A 72 -12.29 23.53 -14.95
N THR A 73 -13.16 24.48 -14.57
CA THR A 73 -13.19 25.82 -15.19
C THR A 73 -11.84 26.53 -15.13
N ILE A 74 -11.15 26.48 -13.99
CA ILE A 74 -9.84 27.12 -13.84
C ILE A 74 -8.76 26.35 -14.62
N THR A 75 -8.88 25.02 -14.68
CA THR A 75 -7.96 24.18 -15.47
C THR A 75 -8.10 24.46 -16.97
N ASP A 76 -9.33 24.56 -17.48
CA ASP A 76 -9.61 24.90 -18.89
C ASP A 76 -9.01 26.25 -19.25
N PHE A 77 -9.21 27.26 -18.39
CA PHE A 77 -8.60 28.58 -18.56
C PHE A 77 -7.07 28.49 -18.56
N ALA A 78 -6.48 27.73 -17.63
CA ALA A 78 -5.03 27.56 -17.55
C ALA A 78 -4.44 26.93 -18.83
N ILE A 79 -5.12 25.95 -19.40
CA ILE A 79 -4.75 25.32 -20.68
C ILE A 79 -4.81 26.32 -21.83
N GLU A 80 -5.89 27.12 -21.90
CA GLU A 80 -6.08 28.11 -22.96
C GLU A 80 -4.97 29.17 -22.99
N ILE A 81 -4.56 29.66 -21.82
CA ILE A 81 -3.51 30.70 -21.71
C ILE A 81 -2.09 30.13 -21.59
N GLY A 82 -1.93 28.80 -21.58
CA GLY A 82 -0.63 28.13 -21.53
C GLY A 82 0.11 28.25 -20.19
N VAL A 83 -0.61 28.33 -19.06
CA VAL A 83 -0.01 28.32 -17.71
C VAL A 83 -0.10 26.94 -17.06
N PHE A 84 0.70 26.73 -16.00
CA PHE A 84 0.77 25.44 -15.32
C PHE A 84 -0.54 25.09 -14.60
N ILE A 85 -1.01 23.86 -14.82
CA ILE A 85 -2.20 23.30 -14.17
C ILE A 85 -1.91 23.12 -12.68
N GLN A 86 -2.85 23.56 -11.83
CA GLN A 86 -2.70 23.45 -10.39
C GLN A 86 -3.22 22.10 -9.89
N GLN A 87 -2.64 21.61 -8.80
CA GLN A 87 -3.17 20.48 -8.05
C GLN A 87 -4.21 20.98 -7.05
N TYR A 88 -5.30 20.23 -6.86
CA TYR A 88 -6.41 20.56 -5.96
C TYR A 88 -6.65 19.38 -5.02
N TYR A 89 -6.73 19.62 -3.71
CA TYR A 89 -6.87 18.59 -2.67
C TYR A 89 -5.90 17.40 -2.82
N GLY A 90 -4.64 17.66 -3.21
CA GLY A 90 -3.64 16.63 -3.44
C GLY A 90 -3.85 15.81 -4.72
N LYS A 91 -4.73 16.24 -5.62
CA LYS A 91 -5.08 15.52 -6.86
C LYS A 91 -5.02 16.39 -8.10
N TRP A 92 -4.74 15.75 -9.24
CA TRP A 92 -4.85 16.37 -10.55
C TRP A 92 -6.33 16.45 -10.98
N PRO A 93 -6.71 17.43 -11.82
CA PRO A 93 -8.10 17.66 -12.22
C PRO A 93 -8.58 16.62 -13.24
N PHE A 94 -8.75 15.38 -12.79
CA PHE A 94 -9.24 14.30 -13.65
C PHE A 94 -10.74 14.47 -13.97
N TRP A 95 -11.11 14.01 -15.15
CA TRP A 95 -12.51 13.91 -15.55
C TRP A 95 -13.16 12.70 -14.89
N ARG A 96 -14.29 12.94 -14.21
CA ARG A 96 -15.09 11.88 -13.62
C ARG A 96 -15.78 11.06 -14.70
N PHE A 97 -15.90 9.76 -14.46
CA PHE A 97 -16.67 8.87 -15.31
C PHE A 97 -17.48 7.91 -14.44
N LEU A 98 -18.80 7.82 -14.68
CA LEU A 98 -19.72 6.99 -13.91
C LEU A 98 -19.55 7.13 -12.37
N GLY A 99 -19.38 8.36 -11.89
CA GLY A 99 -19.23 8.66 -10.45
C GLY A 99 -17.82 8.43 -9.89
N MET A 100 -16.94 7.75 -10.64
CA MET A 100 -15.55 7.53 -10.26
C MET A 100 -14.73 8.81 -10.39
N GLN A 101 -13.97 9.14 -9.35
CA GLN A 101 -13.02 10.26 -9.36
C GLN A 101 -11.82 10.00 -10.28
N GLU A 102 -11.29 8.78 -10.24
CA GLU A 102 -10.07 8.39 -10.94
C GLU A 102 -10.30 7.08 -11.72
N PRO A 103 -10.97 7.14 -12.89
CA PRO A 103 -11.44 5.94 -13.58
C PRO A 103 -10.33 4.95 -13.95
N ALA A 104 -9.16 5.45 -14.37
CA ALA A 104 -8.02 4.60 -14.69
C ALA A 104 -7.52 3.83 -13.46
N SER A 105 -7.35 4.52 -12.32
CA SER A 105 -6.96 3.92 -11.05
C SER A 105 -7.97 2.85 -10.61
N VAL A 106 -9.27 3.12 -10.71
CA VAL A 106 -10.32 2.12 -10.39
C VAL A 106 -10.18 0.86 -11.27
N ILE A 107 -10.01 1.03 -12.58
CA ILE A 107 -9.85 -0.10 -13.51
C ILE A 107 -8.60 -0.92 -13.16
N PHE A 108 -7.45 -0.27 -12.95
CA PHE A 108 -6.21 -0.96 -12.62
C PHE A 108 -6.28 -1.67 -11.25
N SER A 109 -6.96 -1.09 -10.25
CA SER A 109 -7.20 -1.75 -8.97
C SER A 109 -8.08 -2.99 -9.13
N LEU A 110 -9.16 -2.92 -9.92
CA LEU A 110 -10.01 -4.08 -10.21
C LEU A 110 -9.26 -5.16 -11.01
N MET A 111 -8.39 -4.78 -11.95
CA MET A 111 -7.55 -5.75 -12.67
C MET A 111 -6.57 -6.45 -11.72
N ASN A 112 -5.92 -5.72 -10.81
CA ASN A 112 -5.06 -6.32 -9.79
C ASN A 112 -5.84 -7.26 -8.86
N LEU A 113 -7.05 -6.86 -8.42
CA LEU A 113 -7.95 -7.72 -7.66
C LEU A 113 -8.20 -9.05 -8.38
N LEU A 114 -8.52 -9.02 -9.68
CA LEU A 114 -8.75 -10.21 -10.49
C LEU A 114 -7.49 -11.09 -10.60
N LEU A 115 -6.31 -10.50 -10.77
CA LEU A 115 -5.04 -11.23 -10.80
C LEU A 115 -4.76 -11.95 -9.47
N HIS A 116 -5.09 -11.34 -8.33
CA HIS A 116 -4.94 -12.00 -7.02
C HIS A 116 -5.96 -13.13 -6.80
N ILE A 117 -7.18 -13.00 -7.32
CA ILE A 117 -8.18 -14.07 -7.30
C ILE A 117 -7.71 -15.24 -8.18
N TRP A 118 -7.25 -14.96 -9.39
CA TRP A 118 -6.75 -15.99 -10.30
C TRP A 118 -5.50 -16.68 -9.74
N GLY A 119 -4.52 -15.91 -9.27
CA GLY A 119 -3.30 -16.43 -8.66
C GLY A 119 -3.56 -17.30 -7.42
N ARG A 120 -4.65 -17.03 -6.67
CA ARG A 120 -5.10 -17.93 -5.59
C ARG A 120 -5.49 -19.30 -6.11
N GLY A 121 -6.27 -19.34 -7.20
CA GLY A 121 -6.68 -20.58 -7.84
C GLY A 121 -5.48 -21.43 -8.29
N GLU A 122 -4.46 -20.79 -8.88
CA GLU A 122 -3.21 -21.47 -9.26
C GLU A 122 -2.47 -22.01 -8.03
N VAL A 123 -2.34 -21.23 -6.96
CA VAL A 123 -1.73 -21.68 -5.70
C VAL A 123 -2.51 -22.84 -5.07
N GLU A 124 -3.83 -22.80 -5.11
CA GLU A 124 -4.69 -23.84 -4.56
C GLU A 124 -4.58 -25.15 -5.35
N LYS A 125 -4.41 -25.06 -6.67
CA LYS A 125 -4.26 -26.19 -7.59
C LYS A 125 -2.86 -26.80 -7.57
N ASP A 126 -1.82 -25.98 -7.63
CA ASP A 126 -0.45 -26.45 -7.89
C ASP A 126 0.33 -26.79 -6.61
N ILE A 127 -0.05 -26.21 -5.47
CA ILE A 127 0.62 -26.46 -4.19
C ILE A 127 -0.18 -27.49 -3.38
N GLN A 128 0.50 -28.56 -2.95
CA GLN A 128 -0.11 -29.59 -2.10
C GLN A 128 -0.59 -29.03 -0.75
N ASP A 129 -1.68 -29.59 -0.22
CA ASP A 129 -2.33 -29.10 1.02
C ASP A 129 -1.48 -29.26 2.28
N ASP A 130 -0.51 -30.17 2.26
CA ASP A 130 0.46 -30.36 3.33
C ASP A 130 1.63 -29.37 3.27
N HIS A 131 1.82 -28.65 2.15
CA HIS A 131 2.90 -27.69 2.03
C HIS A 131 2.73 -26.53 3.03
N PRO A 132 3.70 -26.26 3.91
CA PRO A 132 3.53 -25.33 5.03
C PRO A 132 3.26 -23.90 4.59
N MET A 133 3.75 -23.50 3.42
CA MET A 133 3.58 -22.14 2.90
C MET A 133 2.22 -21.89 2.22
N LYS A 134 1.46 -22.93 1.84
CA LYS A 134 0.22 -22.76 1.05
C LYS A 134 -0.75 -21.79 1.73
N LYS A 135 -0.96 -21.98 3.04
CA LYS A 135 -1.84 -21.13 3.85
C LYS A 135 -1.42 -19.66 3.85
N PHE A 136 -0.12 -19.38 3.90
CA PHE A 136 0.39 -18.01 3.88
C PHE A 136 0.15 -17.35 2.52
N TYR A 137 0.38 -18.06 1.42
CA TYR A 137 0.13 -17.51 0.08
C TYR A 137 -1.35 -17.28 -0.20
N VAL A 138 -2.21 -18.22 0.22
CA VAL A 138 -3.68 -18.06 0.12
C VAL A 138 -4.15 -16.87 0.98
N THR A 139 -3.64 -16.74 2.21
CA THR A 139 -3.97 -15.59 3.08
C THR A 139 -3.49 -14.28 2.46
N TRP A 140 -2.28 -14.25 1.88
CA TRP A 140 -1.77 -13.05 1.21
C TRP A 140 -2.65 -12.64 0.03
N SER A 141 -3.18 -13.59 -0.74
CA SER A 141 -4.18 -13.30 -1.78
C SER A 141 -5.42 -12.63 -1.19
N TYR A 142 -6.00 -13.16 -0.10
CA TYR A 142 -7.16 -12.51 0.53
C TYR A 142 -6.87 -11.10 1.03
N VAL A 143 -5.71 -10.88 1.67
CA VAL A 143 -5.28 -9.56 2.14
C VAL A 143 -5.10 -8.60 0.97
N SER A 144 -4.48 -9.07 -0.13
CA SER A 144 -4.28 -8.26 -1.34
C SER A 144 -5.60 -7.94 -2.02
N CYS A 145 -6.53 -8.89 -2.11
CA CYS A 145 -7.87 -8.65 -2.64
C CYS A 145 -8.61 -7.57 -1.83
N ASN A 146 -8.49 -7.58 -0.51
CA ASN A 146 -9.05 -6.52 0.33
C ASN A 146 -8.39 -5.16 0.03
N ALA A 147 -7.08 -5.11 -0.16
CA ALA A 147 -6.38 -3.87 -0.53
C ALA A 147 -6.85 -3.31 -1.87
N TRP A 148 -6.90 -4.13 -2.91
CA TRP A 148 -7.33 -3.68 -4.24
C TRP A 148 -8.82 -3.31 -4.30
N LEU A 149 -9.67 -3.95 -3.49
CA LEU A 149 -11.05 -3.54 -3.32
C LEU A 149 -11.13 -2.14 -2.70
N TRP A 150 -10.42 -1.89 -1.58
CA TRP A 150 -10.43 -0.58 -0.93
C TRP A 150 -9.79 0.51 -1.78
N SER A 151 -8.76 0.17 -2.55
CA SER A 151 -8.18 1.06 -3.57
C SER A 151 -9.21 1.44 -4.63
N ALA A 152 -9.93 0.47 -5.20
CA ALA A 152 -10.99 0.74 -6.17
C ALA A 152 -12.12 1.62 -5.58
N VAL A 153 -12.50 1.37 -4.32
CA VAL A 153 -13.50 2.16 -3.60
C VAL A 153 -13.00 3.59 -3.35
N PHE A 154 -11.76 3.76 -2.91
CA PHE A 154 -11.14 5.07 -2.67
C PHE A 154 -11.02 5.91 -3.95
N HIS A 155 -10.52 5.32 -5.05
CA HIS A 155 -10.42 6.01 -6.33
C HIS A 155 -11.78 6.25 -7.01
N THR A 156 -12.81 5.50 -6.62
CA THR A 156 -14.20 5.83 -6.98
C THR A 156 -14.65 7.05 -6.20
N ARG A 157 -14.48 7.02 -4.87
CA ARG A 157 -14.90 8.09 -3.97
C ARG A 157 -13.94 8.26 -2.80
N ASP A 158 -13.22 9.37 -2.84
CA ASP A 158 -12.37 9.82 -1.75
C ASP A 158 -13.20 10.43 -0.62
N THR A 159 -13.10 9.81 0.55
CA THR A 159 -13.62 10.25 1.84
C THR A 159 -12.60 9.90 2.91
N PRO A 160 -12.64 10.53 4.11
CA PRO A 160 -11.73 10.17 5.19
C PRO A 160 -11.77 8.69 5.62
N LEU A 161 -12.88 8.00 5.37
CA LEU A 161 -13.02 6.57 5.66
C LEU A 161 -12.36 5.72 4.57
N THR A 162 -12.72 5.97 3.31
CA THR A 162 -12.20 5.19 2.17
C THR A 162 -10.69 5.38 2.02
N GLU A 163 -10.20 6.59 2.27
CA GLU A 163 -8.77 6.90 2.36
C GLU A 163 -8.06 6.00 3.39
N LYS A 164 -8.52 6.01 4.65
CA LYS A 164 -7.90 5.21 5.71
C LYS A 164 -7.93 3.72 5.37
N LEU A 165 -9.03 3.22 4.82
CA LEU A 165 -9.17 1.81 4.50
C LEU A 165 -8.26 1.39 3.35
N ASP A 166 -8.05 2.23 2.34
CA ASP A 166 -7.08 1.99 1.28
C ASP A 166 -5.66 1.91 1.84
N TYR A 167 -5.21 2.97 2.52
CA TYR A 167 -3.85 3.05 3.07
C TYR A 167 -3.55 1.93 4.09
N PHE A 168 -4.48 1.62 5.00
CA PHE A 168 -4.28 0.54 5.98
C PHE A 168 -4.24 -0.83 5.29
N SER A 169 -5.06 -1.04 4.26
CA SER A 169 -5.06 -2.31 3.52
C SER A 169 -3.78 -2.49 2.69
N ALA A 170 -3.27 -1.42 2.08
CA ALA A 170 -1.97 -1.41 1.41
C ALA A 170 -0.84 -1.74 2.41
N ALA A 171 -0.82 -1.08 3.56
CA ALA A 171 0.15 -1.34 4.62
C ALA A 171 0.10 -2.77 5.15
N MET A 172 -1.11 -3.31 5.34
CA MET A 172 -1.30 -4.71 5.74
C MET A 172 -0.73 -5.67 4.68
N THR A 173 -0.93 -5.38 3.40
CA THR A 173 -0.45 -6.21 2.29
C THR A 173 1.07 -6.25 2.24
N ILE A 174 1.74 -5.09 2.35
CA ILE A 174 3.20 -4.99 2.36
C ILE A 174 3.76 -5.67 3.60
N LEU A 175 3.20 -5.41 4.79
CA LEU A 175 3.65 -6.05 6.03
C LEU A 175 3.44 -7.56 6.01
N TYR A 176 2.30 -8.05 5.51
CA TYR A 176 2.02 -9.48 5.41
C TYR A 176 3.00 -10.15 4.42
N SER A 177 3.36 -9.47 3.33
CA SER A 177 4.35 -9.96 2.37
C SER A 177 5.72 -10.15 3.01
N LEU A 178 6.17 -9.18 3.81
CA LEU A 178 7.40 -9.27 4.60
C LEU A 178 7.28 -10.39 5.65
N TYR A 179 6.15 -10.48 6.33
CA TYR A 179 5.87 -11.47 7.37
C TYR A 179 6.06 -12.91 6.85
N PHE A 180 5.38 -13.28 5.76
CA PHE A 180 5.54 -14.64 5.22
C PHE A 180 6.90 -14.85 4.54
N SER A 181 7.53 -13.80 4.00
CA SER A 181 8.87 -13.88 3.39
C SER A 181 9.93 -14.27 4.42
N VAL A 182 9.91 -13.67 5.61
CA VAL A 182 10.77 -14.06 6.74
C VAL A 182 10.49 -15.50 7.14
N ILE A 183 9.21 -15.87 7.29
CA ILE A 183 8.84 -17.26 7.65
C ILE A 183 9.37 -18.27 6.63
N ARG A 184 9.26 -17.96 5.34
CA ARG A 184 9.72 -18.81 4.24
C ARG A 184 11.24 -18.93 4.24
N LEU A 185 11.95 -17.81 4.23
CA LEU A 185 13.41 -17.77 4.03
C LEU A 185 14.18 -18.38 5.20
N PHE A 186 13.63 -18.27 6.42
CA PHE A 186 14.22 -18.83 7.63
C PHE A 186 13.59 -20.15 8.08
N HIS A 187 12.63 -20.70 7.31
CA HIS A 187 11.91 -21.95 7.61
C HIS A 187 11.28 -21.98 9.02
N LEU A 188 10.59 -20.89 9.38
CA LEU A 188 9.98 -20.69 10.70
C LEU A 188 8.54 -21.22 10.80
N TYR A 189 7.96 -21.74 9.70
CA TYR A 189 6.57 -22.18 9.69
C TYR A 189 6.30 -23.32 10.69
N PRO A 190 5.06 -23.43 11.21
CA PRO A 190 4.67 -24.52 12.10
C PRO A 190 4.82 -25.90 11.46
N VAL A 191 5.35 -26.85 12.25
CA VAL A 191 5.61 -28.23 11.82
C VAL A 191 4.57 -29.17 12.40
N ASN A 192 3.99 -30.02 11.57
CA ASN A 192 3.08 -31.10 11.92
C ASN A 192 3.58 -32.43 11.32
N SER A 193 2.84 -33.52 11.53
CA SER A 193 3.22 -34.84 11.01
C SER A 193 3.33 -34.89 9.49
N ARG A 194 2.46 -34.14 8.78
CA ARG A 194 2.37 -34.15 7.32
C ARG A 194 3.53 -33.40 6.65
N ASN A 195 3.94 -32.25 7.20
CA ASN A 195 4.96 -31.38 6.61
C ASN A 195 6.37 -31.52 7.20
N ARG A 196 6.59 -32.50 8.09
CA ARG A 196 7.88 -32.73 8.77
C ARG A 196 9.03 -32.90 7.77
N HIS A 197 8.78 -33.55 6.64
CA HIS A 197 9.76 -33.81 5.60
C HIS A 197 10.25 -32.53 4.88
N LEU A 198 9.47 -31.45 4.94
CA LEU A 198 9.80 -30.15 4.34
C LEU A 198 10.56 -29.22 5.30
N THR A 199 10.82 -29.64 6.54
CA THR A 199 11.34 -28.78 7.60
C THR A 199 12.87 -28.75 7.65
N SER A 200 13.45 -27.57 7.90
CA SER A 200 14.90 -27.40 8.07
C SER A 200 15.40 -27.88 9.45
N PRO A 201 16.51 -28.63 9.53
CA PRO A 201 17.13 -29.05 10.79
C PRO A 201 17.90 -27.92 11.50
N ILE A 202 18.05 -26.74 10.88
CA ILE A 202 18.86 -25.61 11.42
C ILE A 202 18.36 -25.16 12.79
N PHE A 203 17.04 -25.11 12.98
CA PHE A 203 16.42 -24.78 14.26
C PHE A 203 15.77 -26.02 14.84
N ASN A 204 15.99 -26.26 16.14
CA ASN A 204 15.19 -27.24 16.88
C ASN A 204 13.71 -26.78 16.93
N ALA A 205 12.79 -27.72 17.17
CA ALA A 205 11.36 -27.45 17.10
C ALA A 205 10.89 -26.32 18.04
N ASN A 206 11.43 -26.28 19.26
CA ASN A 206 11.08 -25.27 20.26
C ASN A 206 11.53 -23.87 19.83
N ARG A 207 12.80 -23.71 19.40
CA ARG A 207 13.34 -22.42 18.96
C ARG A 207 12.60 -21.88 17.74
N ARG A 208 12.28 -22.74 16.77
CA ARG A 208 11.49 -22.36 15.58
C ARG A 208 10.11 -21.82 15.98
N ARG A 209 9.40 -22.54 16.87
CA ARG A 209 8.08 -22.15 17.37
C ARG A 209 8.14 -20.80 18.09
N ILE A 210 9.13 -20.60 18.95
CA ILE A 210 9.34 -19.33 19.66
C ILE A 210 9.58 -18.20 18.66
N MET A 211 10.51 -18.37 17.71
CA MET A 211 10.81 -17.36 16.68
C MET A 211 9.60 -17.02 15.81
N TYR A 212 8.80 -18.02 15.44
CA TYR A 212 7.54 -17.81 14.71
C TYR A 212 6.58 -16.91 15.48
N TYR A 213 6.31 -17.21 16.76
CA TYR A 213 5.39 -16.40 17.56
C TYR A 213 5.94 -15.01 17.85
N LEU A 214 7.24 -14.88 18.17
CA LEU A 214 7.86 -13.57 18.38
C LEU A 214 7.74 -12.69 17.14
N TRP A 215 8.02 -13.24 15.95
CA TRP A 215 7.89 -12.53 14.69
C TRP A 215 6.43 -12.16 14.38
N SER A 216 5.50 -13.09 14.63
CA SER A 216 4.06 -12.86 14.42
C SER A 216 3.54 -11.74 15.33
N ILE A 217 3.86 -11.80 16.62
CA ILE A 217 3.47 -10.80 17.61
C ILE A 217 4.08 -9.44 17.25
N LEU A 218 5.36 -9.40 16.88
CA LEU A 218 6.02 -8.16 16.46
C LEU A 218 5.29 -7.52 15.28
N CYS A 219 4.98 -8.29 14.22
CA CYS A 219 4.26 -7.76 13.07
C CYS A 219 2.86 -7.23 13.44
N ILE A 220 2.13 -7.97 14.28
CA ILE A 220 0.81 -7.54 14.77
C ILE A 220 0.92 -6.23 15.55
N LEU A 221 1.86 -6.14 16.50
CA LEU A 221 2.06 -4.93 17.30
C LEU A 221 2.49 -3.74 16.44
N VAL A 222 3.37 -3.95 15.46
CA VAL A 222 3.80 -2.92 14.50
C VAL A 222 2.60 -2.43 13.68
N TYR A 223 1.74 -3.31 13.18
CA TYR A 223 0.55 -2.93 12.42
C TYR A 223 -0.45 -2.16 13.28
N ILE A 224 -0.75 -2.66 14.48
CA ILE A 224 -1.66 -1.98 15.41
C ILE A 224 -1.10 -0.60 15.75
N GLY A 225 0.19 -0.49 16.06
CA GLY A 225 0.85 0.79 16.33
C GLY A 225 0.75 1.77 15.16
N HIS A 226 0.98 1.29 13.93
CA HIS A 226 0.86 2.08 12.71
C HIS A 226 -0.56 2.62 12.50
N VAL A 227 -1.57 1.75 12.58
CA VAL A 227 -2.98 2.13 12.43
C VAL A 227 -3.42 3.06 13.56
N SER A 228 -3.08 2.74 14.82
CA SER A 228 -3.41 3.59 15.96
C SER A 228 -2.80 4.99 15.81
N TYR A 229 -1.54 5.11 15.37
CA TYR A 229 -0.91 6.39 15.13
C TYR A 229 -1.68 7.22 14.09
N LEU A 230 -2.00 6.64 12.92
CA LEU A 230 -2.68 7.35 11.84
C LEU A 230 -4.16 7.66 12.12
N VAL A 231 -4.83 6.87 12.96
CA VAL A 231 -6.23 7.11 13.36
C VAL A 231 -6.33 8.21 14.42
N LEU A 232 -5.40 8.26 15.37
CA LEU A 232 -5.46 9.17 16.52
C LEU A 232 -5.04 10.61 16.19
N LEU A 233 -4.35 10.83 15.07
CA LEU A 233 -3.94 12.17 14.65
C LEU A 233 -5.13 12.97 14.09
N PRO A 234 -5.17 14.31 14.30
CA PRO A 234 -6.20 15.17 13.73
C PRO A 234 -6.19 15.20 12.19
N ARG A 235 -5.05 14.90 11.57
CA ARG A 235 -4.86 14.81 10.12
C ARG A 235 -4.05 13.56 9.81
N PHE A 236 -4.34 12.95 8.67
CA PHE A 236 -3.59 11.80 8.19
C PHE A 236 -2.16 12.21 7.82
N ASP A 237 -1.16 11.52 8.38
CA ASP A 237 0.25 11.80 8.10
C ASP A 237 0.76 10.93 6.94
N TYR A 238 0.61 11.45 5.71
CA TYR A 238 1.07 10.75 4.50
C TYR A 238 2.57 10.53 4.48
N THR A 239 3.36 11.48 5.02
CA THR A 239 4.82 11.38 5.04
C THR A 239 5.25 10.18 5.86
N TYR A 240 4.72 10.06 7.08
CA TYR A 240 4.95 8.89 7.92
C TYR A 240 4.48 7.60 7.23
N ASN A 241 3.27 7.60 6.67
CA ASN A 241 2.71 6.42 6.01
C ASN A 241 3.58 5.94 4.84
N ILE A 242 4.07 6.86 4.00
CA ILE A 242 4.96 6.55 2.87
C ILE A 242 6.28 5.98 3.40
N ILE A 243 6.91 6.62 4.39
CA ILE A 243 8.18 6.14 4.97
C ILE A 243 8.01 4.74 5.58
N PHE A 244 6.92 4.51 6.30
CA PHE A 244 6.61 3.21 6.92
C PHE A 244 6.52 2.11 5.86
N ASN A 245 5.71 2.32 4.83
CA ASN A 245 5.51 1.35 3.76
C ASN A 245 6.79 1.12 2.93
N LEU A 246 7.53 2.20 2.65
CA LEU A 246 8.80 2.12 1.94
C LEU A 246 9.83 1.30 2.73
N ALA A 247 9.93 1.50 4.05
CA ALA A 247 10.84 0.74 4.90
C ALA A 247 10.52 -0.76 4.89
N LEU A 248 9.23 -1.12 4.99
CA LEU A 248 8.80 -2.52 4.92
C LEU A 248 9.04 -3.13 3.53
N GLY A 249 8.67 -2.41 2.47
CA GLY A 249 8.82 -2.85 1.08
C GLY A 249 10.28 -3.02 0.66
N LEU A 250 11.16 -2.08 1.03
CA LEU A 250 12.60 -2.20 0.79
C LEU A 250 13.20 -3.38 1.55
N THR A 251 12.80 -3.59 2.81
CA THR A 251 13.25 -4.75 3.59
C THR A 251 12.83 -6.06 2.93
N HIS A 252 11.57 -6.16 2.48
CA HIS A 252 11.07 -7.29 1.71
C HIS A 252 11.92 -7.52 0.44
N ASN A 253 12.17 -6.47 -0.34
CA ASN A 253 12.92 -6.57 -1.59
C ASN A 253 14.38 -6.99 -1.35
N ILE A 254 15.05 -6.45 -0.33
CA ILE A 254 16.41 -6.83 0.06
C ILE A 254 16.48 -8.33 0.39
N LEU A 255 15.49 -8.88 1.10
CA LEU A 255 15.44 -10.30 1.42
C LEU A 255 15.36 -11.17 0.15
N TRP A 256 14.54 -10.78 -0.83
CA TRP A 256 14.41 -11.51 -2.09
C TRP A 256 15.60 -11.35 -3.03
N LEU A 257 16.26 -10.19 -3.03
CA LEU A 257 17.54 -10.01 -3.72
C LEU A 257 18.63 -10.88 -3.09
N ALA A 258 18.71 -10.94 -1.77
CA ALA A 258 19.62 -11.84 -1.05
C ALA A 258 19.31 -13.33 -1.33
N PHE A 259 18.04 -13.69 -1.54
CA PHE A 259 17.65 -15.03 -2.02
C PHE A 259 18.16 -15.30 -3.44
N ALA A 260 18.22 -14.31 -4.31
CA ALA A 260 18.66 -14.47 -5.70
C ALA A 260 20.19 -14.57 -5.88
N LEU A 261 20.99 -14.16 -4.88
CA LEU A 261 22.46 -14.17 -4.93
C LEU A 261 23.07 -15.53 -5.32
N PRO A 262 24.30 -15.56 -5.87
CA PRO A 262 25.05 -16.82 -6.07
C PRO A 262 25.15 -17.65 -4.78
N SER A 263 25.30 -18.97 -4.92
CA SER A 263 25.38 -19.87 -3.76
C SER A 263 26.55 -19.58 -2.82
N SER A 264 27.66 -19.05 -3.35
CA SER A 264 28.84 -18.62 -2.59
C SER A 264 28.55 -17.44 -1.64
N LEU A 265 27.62 -16.55 -2.02
CA LEU A 265 27.28 -15.34 -1.27
C LEU A 265 25.95 -15.46 -0.50
N SER A 266 25.19 -16.55 -0.73
CA SER A 266 23.87 -16.69 -0.14
C SER A 266 23.95 -16.90 1.38
N VAL A 267 23.15 -16.13 2.11
CA VAL A 267 22.95 -16.30 3.56
C VAL A 267 21.87 -17.35 3.87
N PHE A 268 21.03 -17.70 2.89
CA PHE A 268 19.88 -18.59 3.08
C PHE A 268 20.19 -20.03 2.67
N ARG A 269 19.64 -20.98 3.42
CA ARG A 269 19.37 -22.33 2.90
C ARG A 269 18.02 -22.31 2.19
N ARG A 270 18.02 -22.16 0.86
CA ARG A 270 16.80 -21.92 0.05
C ARG A 270 15.74 -23.00 0.20
N PHE A 271 16.16 -24.26 0.25
CA PHE A 271 15.29 -25.41 0.40
C PHE A 271 15.79 -26.26 1.56
N ALA A 272 14.88 -26.66 2.46
CA ALA A 272 15.25 -27.37 3.68
C ALA A 272 16.02 -28.66 3.42
N TYR A 273 15.60 -29.41 2.39
CA TYR A 273 16.12 -30.72 2.01
C TYR A 273 17.34 -30.67 1.06
N GLN A 274 17.74 -29.48 0.61
CA GLN A 274 18.88 -29.33 -0.31
C GLN A 274 20.12 -28.77 0.40
N ALA A 275 21.28 -29.03 -0.21
CA ALA A 275 22.53 -28.38 0.19
C ALA A 275 22.44 -26.85 0.03
N LYS A 276 23.18 -26.09 0.86
CA LYS A 276 23.25 -24.62 0.74
C LYS A 276 23.73 -24.17 -0.65
N SER A 277 24.56 -24.98 -1.29
CA SER A 277 25.08 -24.75 -2.64
C SER A 277 24.03 -24.88 -3.74
N TYR A 278 22.91 -25.58 -3.49
CA TYR A 278 21.86 -25.78 -4.47
C TYR A 278 21.16 -24.47 -4.80
N ARG A 279 21.26 -24.06 -6.07
CA ARG A 279 20.64 -22.85 -6.61
C ARG A 279 20.02 -23.16 -7.98
N PRO A 280 18.70 -23.34 -8.06
CA PRO A 280 18.04 -23.54 -9.35
C PRO A 280 18.02 -22.24 -10.16
N VAL A 281 17.90 -22.36 -11.48
CA VAL A 281 17.90 -21.21 -12.42
C VAL A 281 16.79 -20.20 -12.07
N TYR A 282 15.61 -20.70 -11.71
CA TYR A 282 14.45 -19.87 -11.33
C TYR A 282 14.65 -19.08 -10.03
N ALA A 283 15.73 -19.31 -9.26
CA ALA A 283 16.06 -18.44 -8.12
C ALA A 283 16.33 -16.99 -8.56
N THR A 284 16.77 -16.79 -9.81
CA THR A 284 16.97 -15.46 -10.40
C THR A 284 15.64 -14.74 -10.64
N ASN A 285 14.53 -15.46 -10.81
CA ASN A 285 13.21 -14.86 -11.02
C ASN A 285 12.78 -13.98 -9.84
N ALA A 286 13.28 -14.24 -8.62
CA ALA A 286 13.06 -13.38 -7.48
C ALA A 286 13.67 -11.98 -7.68
N ALA A 287 14.87 -11.89 -8.26
CA ALA A 287 15.49 -10.61 -8.58
C ALA A 287 14.75 -9.89 -9.72
N VAL A 288 14.33 -10.63 -10.76
CA VAL A 288 13.52 -10.07 -11.84
C VAL A 288 12.20 -9.52 -11.29
N ALA A 289 11.53 -10.26 -10.42
CA ALA A 289 10.31 -9.79 -9.78
C ALA A 289 10.54 -8.50 -8.97
N VAL A 290 11.61 -8.43 -8.16
CA VAL A 290 11.96 -7.21 -7.41
C VAL A 290 12.24 -6.03 -8.34
N LEU A 291 12.97 -6.24 -9.44
CA LEU A 291 13.25 -5.18 -10.41
C LEU A 291 11.98 -4.67 -11.09
N LEU A 292 11.12 -5.58 -11.55
CA LEU A 292 9.87 -5.23 -12.20
C LEU A 292 8.90 -4.52 -11.26
N THR A 293 8.74 -5.00 -10.02
CA THR A 293 7.87 -4.35 -9.04
C THR A 293 8.42 -2.99 -8.61
N THR A 294 9.73 -2.87 -8.42
CA THR A 294 10.36 -1.57 -8.10
C THR A 294 10.18 -0.59 -9.26
N ALA A 295 10.40 -1.02 -10.50
CA ALA A 295 10.19 -0.18 -11.68
C ALA A 295 8.72 0.25 -11.80
N ALA A 296 7.77 -0.65 -11.57
CA ALA A 296 6.35 -0.32 -11.57
C ALA A 296 6.01 0.72 -10.48
N THR A 297 6.46 0.53 -9.23
CA THR A 297 6.23 1.49 -8.15
C THR A 297 6.92 2.84 -8.41
N CYS A 298 8.07 2.86 -9.09
CA CYS A 298 8.72 4.12 -9.47
C CYS A 298 7.89 4.94 -10.47
N LEU A 299 7.03 4.31 -11.28
CA LEU A 299 6.12 5.04 -12.17
C LEU A 299 5.04 5.81 -11.40
N GLU A 300 4.78 5.45 -10.14
CA GLU A 300 3.81 6.14 -9.28
C GLU A 300 4.39 7.38 -8.58
N LEU A 301 5.72 7.61 -8.68
CA LEU A 301 6.43 8.71 -8.01
C LEU A 301 6.59 9.98 -8.87
N PHE A 302 5.98 10.03 -10.07
CA PHE A 302 6.12 11.12 -11.03
C PHE A 302 4.78 11.72 -11.45
#